data_AF-S7X5Y0-F1
#
_entry.id   AF-S7X5Y0-F1
#
_cell.length_a   1.000
_cell.length_b   1.000
_cell.length_c   1.000
_cell.angle_alpha   90.00
_cell.angle_beta   90.00
_cell.angle_gamma   90.00
#
_symmetry.space_group_name_H-M   'P 1'
#
loop_
_entity.id
_entity.type
_entity.pdbx_description
1 polymer ?
#
loop_
_entity_poly.entity_id
_entity_poly.type
_entity_poly.pdbx_seq_one_letter_code
_entity_poly.pdbx_strand_id
1 'polypeptide(L)'
;MIPLKLTIRGLYSYKEEQTIDFEKLTAAGMFGIFGAVGSGKSSILEAILLALYGSTERLSDRGEKNSMVNLQSNHLLISFEFRAGKNNSQHFLARYSVKRNAKNFDEIKPAEHTFYIKEEGEITPIQQNAEAIIGMKKEHFKQTVIIPQGKFREFIDLTPGPRAEMMKELFGLERFDLSAKTGSLLKTVKTN
;
A
#
# COMPACT_ATOMS: atom_id res chain seq x y z
N MET A 1 -1.87 -10.65 1.98
CA MET A 1 -1.28 -9.73 2.97
C MET A 1 -2.20 -9.64 4.17
N ILE A 2 -1.67 -9.74 5.39
CA ILE A 2 -2.42 -9.57 6.66
C ILE A 2 -1.75 -8.45 7.47
N PRO A 3 -2.47 -7.38 7.84
CA PRO A 3 -1.89 -6.29 8.63
C PRO A 3 -1.63 -6.76 10.07
N LEU A 4 -0.49 -6.40 10.65
CA LEU A 4 -0.15 -6.70 12.06
C LEU A 4 -0.17 -5.43 12.92
N LYS A 5 0.56 -4.40 12.50
CA LYS A 5 0.72 -3.18 13.29
C LYS A 5 0.96 -1.97 12.39
N LEU A 6 0.40 -0.83 12.74
CA LEU A 6 0.64 0.44 12.06
C LEU A 6 0.95 1.53 13.06
N THR A 7 2.10 2.17 12.91
CA THR A 7 2.50 3.34 13.70
C THR A 7 2.57 4.54 12.79
N ILE A 8 1.87 5.61 13.17
CA ILE A 8 1.74 6.86 12.39
C ILE A 8 2.15 8.02 13.27
N ARG A 9 2.98 8.92 12.74
CA ARG A 9 3.31 10.21 13.36
C ARG A 9 3.51 11.27 12.29
N GLY A 10 2.97 12.46 12.51
CA GLY A 10 3.10 13.62 11.62
C GLY A 10 2.29 13.54 10.32
N LEU A 11 1.33 12.62 10.20
CA LEU A 11 0.46 12.48 9.02
C LEU A 11 -0.90 13.15 9.27
N TYR A 12 -1.28 14.16 8.48
CA TYR A 12 -2.57 14.87 8.61
C TYR A 12 -2.89 15.23 10.07
N SER A 13 -3.94 14.67 10.68
CA SER A 13 -4.35 14.92 12.06
C SER A 13 -3.52 14.16 13.11
N TYR A 14 -2.71 13.17 12.72
CA TYR A 14 -1.86 12.39 13.62
C TYR A 14 -0.58 13.16 13.95
N LYS A 15 -0.67 14.19 14.80
CA LYS A 15 0.49 14.97 15.25
C LYS A 15 1.45 14.12 16.07
N GLU A 16 0.92 13.47 17.11
CA GLU A 16 1.67 12.56 17.97
C GLU A 16 1.69 11.15 17.42
N GLU A 17 2.63 10.35 17.92
CA GLU A 17 2.75 8.94 17.54
C GLU A 17 1.52 8.18 18.01
N GLN A 18 0.87 7.47 17.10
CA GLN A 18 -0.24 6.58 17.38
C GLN A 18 0.05 5.21 16.79
N THR A 19 -0.26 4.17 17.55
CA THR A 19 -0.06 2.78 17.14
C THR A 19 -1.39 2.04 17.13
N ILE A 20 -1.69 1.41 16.00
CA ILE A 20 -2.83 0.53 15.81
C ILE A 20 -2.31 -0.90 15.74
N ASP A 21 -2.78 -1.73 16.66
CA ASP A 21 -2.46 -3.16 16.76
C ASP A 21 -3.58 -3.96 16.07
N PHE A 22 -3.35 -4.37 14.83
CA PHE A 22 -4.35 -5.11 14.06
C PHE A 22 -4.48 -6.56 14.51
N GLU A 23 -3.45 -7.16 15.12
CA GLU A 23 -3.54 -8.53 15.63
C GLU A 23 -4.62 -8.61 16.71
N LYS A 24 -4.66 -7.64 17.62
CA LYS A 24 -5.74 -7.55 18.63
C LYS A 24 -7.11 -7.28 18.02
N LEU A 25 -7.18 -6.37 17.04
CA LEU A 25 -8.45 -5.98 16.43
C LEU A 25 -9.05 -7.07 15.54
N THR A 26 -8.22 -7.86 14.87
CA THR A 26 -8.64 -8.93 13.97
C THR A 26 -8.93 -10.25 14.68
N ALA A 27 -8.59 -10.38 15.97
CA ALA A 27 -8.90 -11.55 16.78
C ALA A 27 -10.40 -11.90 16.79
N ALA A 28 -11.27 -10.89 16.67
CA ALA A 28 -12.73 -11.05 16.59
C ALA A 28 -13.26 -11.26 15.16
N GLY A 29 -12.39 -11.37 14.17
CA GLY A 29 -12.73 -11.53 12.74
C GLY A 29 -13.13 -10.22 12.03
N MET A 30 -13.74 -9.26 12.74
CA MET A 30 -14.12 -7.96 12.20
C MET A 30 -13.92 -6.85 13.24
N PHE A 31 -13.46 -5.68 12.78
CA PHE A 31 -13.36 -4.48 13.60
C PHE A 31 -13.88 -3.26 12.84
N GLY A 32 -14.26 -2.22 13.58
CA GLY A 32 -14.72 -0.94 13.04
C GLY A 32 -13.83 0.21 13.50
N ILE A 33 -13.68 1.22 12.64
CA ILE A 33 -12.99 2.48 12.97
C ILE A 33 -14.05 3.59 13.00
N PHE A 34 -14.31 4.16 14.18
CA PHE A 34 -15.35 5.17 14.40
C PHE A 34 -14.76 6.53 14.78
N GLY A 35 -15.49 7.60 14.47
CA GLY A 35 -15.10 8.97 14.80
C GLY A 35 -15.82 10.01 13.95
N ALA A 36 -15.73 11.29 14.33
CA ALA A 36 -16.33 12.40 13.59
C ALA A 36 -15.71 12.62 12.19
N VAL A 37 -16.40 13.31 11.29
CA VAL A 37 -15.83 13.72 10.00
C VAL A 37 -14.56 14.54 10.26
N GLY A 38 -13.48 14.26 9.51
CA GLY A 38 -12.18 14.91 9.71
C GLY A 38 -11.30 14.32 10.83
N SER A 39 -11.76 13.30 11.57
CA SER A 39 -10.99 12.69 12.67
C SER A 39 -9.76 11.86 12.23
N GLY A 40 -9.43 11.80 10.94
CA GLY A 40 -8.28 11.04 10.43
C GLY A 40 -8.53 9.54 10.17
N LYS A 41 -9.79 9.08 10.10
CA LYS A 41 -10.11 7.67 9.76
C LYS A 41 -9.55 7.26 8.40
N SER A 42 -9.81 8.06 7.36
CA SER A 42 -9.30 7.81 6.01
C SER A 42 -7.77 7.91 5.95
N SER A 43 -7.16 8.70 6.83
CA SER A 43 -5.70 8.86 6.90
C SER A 43 -4.99 7.59 7.37
N ILE A 44 -5.66 6.68 8.09
CA ILE A 44 -5.12 5.35 8.42
C ILE A 44 -4.90 4.54 7.13
N LEU A 45 -5.91 4.52 6.27
CA LEU A 45 -5.86 3.81 4.98
C LEU A 45 -4.82 4.45 4.04
N GLU A 46 -4.75 5.78 4.01
CA GLU A 46 -3.72 6.52 3.27
C GLU A 46 -2.31 6.24 3.81
N ALA A 47 -2.15 6.06 5.13
CA ALA A 47 -0.87 5.72 5.73
C ALA A 47 -0.37 4.34 5.26
N ILE A 48 -1.27 3.35 5.20
CA ILE A 48 -0.94 2.01 4.67
C ILE A 48 -0.51 2.12 3.21
N LEU A 49 -1.26 2.87 2.38
CA LEU A 49 -0.92 3.06 0.97
C LEU A 49 0.42 3.80 0.79
N LEU A 50 0.72 4.80 1.62
CA LEU A 50 2.02 5.47 1.62
C LEU A 50 3.15 4.50 2.01
N ALA A 51 2.96 3.75 3.09
CA ALA A 51 3.96 2.80 3.56
C ALA A 51 4.26 1.72 2.51
N LEU A 52 3.25 1.26 1.76
CA LEU A 52 3.43 0.22 0.75
C LEU A 52 3.89 0.77 -0.61
N TYR A 53 3.25 1.82 -1.13
CA TYR A 53 3.46 2.22 -2.53
C TYR A 53 4.09 3.60 -2.68
N GLY A 54 4.49 4.25 -1.58
CA GLY A 54 5.13 5.57 -1.58
C GLY A 54 4.28 6.71 -2.17
N SER A 55 3.02 6.44 -2.50
CA SER A 55 2.14 7.35 -3.23
C SER A 55 0.66 7.16 -2.85
N THR A 56 -0.10 8.26 -2.83
CA THR A 56 -1.55 8.29 -2.56
C THR A 56 -2.30 8.96 -3.72
N GLU A 57 -3.64 8.92 -3.69
CA GLU A 57 -4.49 9.63 -4.67
C GLU A 57 -4.39 11.16 -4.54
N ARG A 58 -4.30 11.67 -3.31
CA ARG A 58 -4.09 13.10 -3.06
C ARG A 58 -2.73 13.58 -3.61
N LEU A 59 -1.73 12.69 -3.62
CA LEU A 59 -0.41 12.95 -4.19
C LEU A 59 -0.42 12.97 -5.73
N SER A 60 -1.20 12.13 -6.39
CA SER A 60 -1.20 12.03 -7.86
C SER A 60 -1.92 13.21 -8.53
N ASP A 61 -2.98 13.74 -7.92
CA ASP A 61 -3.81 14.78 -8.56
C ASP A 61 -3.37 16.21 -8.23
N ARG A 62 -2.58 16.45 -7.18
CA ARG A 62 -2.25 17.81 -6.73
C ARG A 62 -0.77 18.18 -6.70
N GLY A 63 0.16 17.23 -6.86
CA GLY A 63 1.60 17.54 -6.72
C GLY A 63 2.00 18.02 -5.31
N GLU A 64 1.07 18.00 -4.36
CA GLU A 64 1.21 18.57 -3.02
C GLU A 64 1.84 17.56 -2.05
N LYS A 65 3.11 17.20 -2.27
CA LYS A 65 3.91 16.48 -1.25
C LYS A 65 3.90 17.23 0.10
N ASN A 66 3.78 18.56 0.06
CA ASN A 66 3.77 19.45 1.21
C ASN A 66 2.52 19.39 2.10
N SER A 67 1.39 18.93 1.55
CA SER A 67 0.07 19.00 2.21
C SER A 67 -0.22 17.78 3.12
N MET A 68 0.60 16.73 3.05
CA MET A 68 0.41 15.51 3.85
C MET A 68 1.08 15.57 5.23
N VAL A 69 2.22 16.25 5.33
CA VAL A 69 2.92 16.41 6.60
C VAL A 69 2.14 17.41 7.45
N ASN A 70 1.78 17.01 8.67
CA ASN A 70 1.12 17.89 9.61
C ASN A 70 1.93 19.20 9.75
N LEU A 71 1.26 20.36 9.64
CA LEU A 71 1.92 21.66 9.64
C LEU A 71 2.73 21.94 10.91
N GLN A 72 2.37 21.30 12.02
CA GLN A 72 3.03 21.38 13.32
C GLN A 72 4.03 20.26 13.57
N SER A 73 4.34 19.43 12.57
CA SER A 73 5.33 18.36 12.66
C SER A 73 6.48 18.59 11.67
N ASN A 74 7.70 18.30 12.13
CA ASN A 74 8.91 18.39 11.31
C ASN A 74 9.26 17.06 10.63
N HIS A 75 8.59 15.98 11.03
CA HIS A 75 8.73 14.65 10.46
C HIS A 75 7.36 14.04 10.18
N LEU A 76 7.30 13.19 9.16
CA LEU A 76 6.26 12.21 8.94
C LEU A 76 6.92 10.84 9.03
N LEU A 77 6.40 9.98 9.89
CA LEU A 77 6.88 8.62 10.10
C LEU A 77 5.70 7.67 10.02
N ILE A 78 5.83 6.67 9.15
CA ILE A 78 4.89 5.57 9.04
C ILE A 78 5.69 4.27 9.11
N SER A 79 5.27 3.40 10.01
CA SER A 79 5.84 2.06 10.17
C SER A 79 4.69 1.06 10.10
N PHE A 80 4.66 0.24 9.06
CA PHE A 80 3.61 -0.73 8.81
C PHE A 80 4.18 -2.15 8.79
N GLU A 81 3.79 -2.95 9.78
CA GLU A 81 4.14 -4.36 9.91
C GLU A 81 2.99 -5.22 9.37
N PHE A 82 3.31 -6.19 8.53
CA PHE A 82 2.33 -7.07 7.89
C PHE A 82 2.93 -8.43 7.52
N ARG A 83 2.06 -9.42 7.31
CA ARG A 83 2.44 -10.72 6.75
C ARG A 83 2.12 -10.80 5.28
N ALA A 84 3.04 -11.31 4.47
CA ALA A 84 2.86 -11.50 3.03
C ALA A 84 3.68 -12.70 2.53
N GLY A 85 3.83 -12.82 1.21
CA GLY A 85 4.46 -13.98 0.59
C GLY A 85 3.55 -15.22 0.58
N LYS A 86 4.14 -16.37 0.25
CA LYS A 86 3.42 -17.64 0.10
C LYS A 86 2.71 -18.00 1.41
N ASN A 87 1.39 -18.15 1.37
CA ASN A 87 0.53 -18.43 2.53
C ASN A 87 0.64 -17.40 3.67
N ASN A 88 1.03 -16.15 3.40
CA ASN A 88 1.28 -15.12 4.42
C ASN A 88 2.28 -15.59 5.51
N SER A 89 3.31 -16.36 5.13
CA SER A 89 4.28 -16.93 6.06
C SER A 89 5.36 -15.94 6.51
N GLN A 90 5.67 -14.95 5.70
CA GLN A 90 6.77 -14.02 5.94
C GLN A 90 6.29 -12.72 6.58
N HIS A 91 7.11 -12.18 7.48
CA HIS A 91 6.84 -10.94 8.20
C HIS A 91 7.63 -9.80 7.55
N PHE A 92 6.95 -8.74 7.18
CA PHE A 92 7.54 -7.57 6.54
C PHE A 92 7.25 -6.32 7.35
N LEU A 93 8.18 -5.38 7.25
CA LEU A 93 8.04 -4.03 7.79
C LEU A 93 8.30 -3.03 6.66
N ALA A 94 7.31 -2.20 6.37
CA ALA A 94 7.45 -1.07 5.47
C ALA A 94 7.59 0.22 6.28
N ARG A 95 8.64 1.00 5.98
CA ARG A 95 8.87 2.32 6.58
C ARG A 95 8.81 3.40 5.51
N TYR A 96 8.02 4.42 5.80
CA TYR A 96 7.95 5.64 5.01
C TYR A 96 8.25 6.82 5.91
N SER A 97 9.27 7.59 5.57
CA SER A 97 9.63 8.78 6.33
C SER A 97 9.89 9.99 5.45
N VAL A 98 9.47 11.15 5.96
CA VAL A 98 9.70 12.44 5.33
C VAL A 98 10.17 13.40 6.39
N LYS A 99 11.24 14.16 6.10
CA LYS A 99 11.75 15.22 6.98
C LYS A 99 11.59 16.56 6.29
N ARG A 100 10.99 17.53 6.98
CA ARG A 100 10.94 18.92 6.51
C ARG A 100 12.31 19.57 6.64
N ASN A 101 12.62 20.48 5.73
CA ASN A 101 13.82 21.30 5.83
C ASN A 101 13.65 22.32 6.97
N ALA A 102 14.57 22.33 7.93
CA ALA A 102 14.52 23.20 9.11
C ALA A 102 14.65 24.70 8.76
N LYS A 103 15.19 25.03 7.58
CA LYS A 103 15.40 26.43 7.12
C LYS A 103 14.32 26.91 6.15
N ASN A 104 13.64 26.00 5.45
CA ASN A 104 12.59 26.32 4.49
C ASN A 104 11.43 25.33 4.67
N PHE A 105 10.37 25.76 5.37
CA PHE A 105 9.26 24.88 5.73
C PHE A 105 8.45 24.37 4.52
N ASP A 106 8.58 25.04 3.37
CA ASP A 106 7.95 24.64 2.10
C ASP A 106 8.80 23.62 1.31
N GLU A 107 10.03 23.33 1.75
CA GLU A 107 10.87 22.31 1.15
C GLU A 107 10.83 21.00 1.93
N ILE A 108 10.31 19.96 1.28
CA ILE A 108 10.31 18.60 1.77
C ILE A 108 11.46 17.81 1.13
N LYS A 109 12.28 17.15 1.97
CA LYS A 109 13.30 16.20 1.48
C LYS A 109 12.63 15.00 0.79
N PRO A 110 13.30 14.34 -0.18
CA PRO A 110 12.78 13.12 -0.78
C PRO A 110 12.37 12.12 0.30
N ALA A 111 11.22 11.49 0.13
CA ALA A 111 10.75 10.49 1.07
C ALA A 111 11.71 9.30 1.09
N GLU A 112 12.10 8.86 2.28
CA GLU A 112 12.79 7.59 2.46
C GLU A 112 11.72 6.50 2.54
N HIS A 113 11.79 5.54 1.62
CA HIS A 113 10.87 4.42 1.54
C HIS A 113 11.67 3.12 1.55
N THR A 114 11.58 2.37 2.63
CA THR A 114 12.40 1.17 2.84
C THR A 114 11.55 0.00 3.33
N PHE A 115 11.93 -1.19 2.88
CA PHE A 115 11.31 -2.44 3.28
C PHE A 115 12.31 -3.28 4.07
N TYR A 116 11.78 -4.04 5.00
CA TYR A 116 12.52 -4.99 5.80
C TYR A 116 11.77 -6.31 5.87
N ILE A 117 12.50 -7.41 5.97
CA ILE A 117 11.97 -8.72 6.33
C ILE A 117 12.37 -9.04 7.76
N LYS A 118 11.47 -9.67 8.52
CA LYS A 118 11.71 -10.12 9.88
C LYS A 118 11.78 -11.65 9.91
N GLU A 119 12.97 -12.18 10.12
CA GLU A 119 13.24 -13.61 10.21
C GLU A 119 13.93 -13.89 11.55
N GLU A 120 13.44 -14.87 12.31
CA GLU A 120 14.02 -15.30 13.61
C GLU A 120 14.23 -14.16 14.64
N GLY A 121 13.48 -13.06 14.51
CA GLY A 121 13.58 -11.90 15.41
C GLY A 121 14.53 -10.81 14.92
N GLU A 122 15.33 -11.07 13.88
CA GLU A 122 16.20 -10.09 13.23
C GLU A 122 15.43 -9.36 12.12
N ILE A 123 15.72 -8.07 11.93
CA ILE A 123 15.09 -7.23 10.91
C ILE A 123 16.16 -6.82 9.89
N THR A 124 16.06 -7.34 8.67
CA THR A 124 17.04 -7.08 7.60
C THR A 124 16.42 -6.26 6.47
N PRO A 125 17.12 -5.24 5.94
CA PRO A 125 16.61 -4.41 4.85
C PRO A 125 16.57 -5.20 3.54
N ILE A 126 15.51 -5.01 2.75
CA ILE A 126 15.35 -5.62 1.44
C ILE A 126 15.15 -4.54 0.36
N GLN A 127 15.61 -4.83 -0.85
CA GLN A 127 15.49 -3.94 -2.02
C GLN A 127 14.21 -4.18 -2.85
N GLN A 128 13.33 -5.07 -2.37
CA GLN A 128 12.07 -5.37 -3.05
C GLN A 128 11.04 -4.26 -2.80
N ASN A 129 10.18 -4.01 -3.79
CA ASN A 129 9.05 -3.10 -3.66
C ASN A 129 7.80 -3.85 -3.15
N ALA A 130 6.75 -3.10 -2.78
CA ALA A 130 5.49 -3.71 -2.33
C ALA A 130 4.82 -4.60 -3.38
N GLU A 131 4.97 -4.31 -4.68
CA GLU A 131 4.41 -5.14 -5.74
C GLU A 131 4.99 -6.55 -5.73
N ALA A 132 6.31 -6.69 -5.57
CA ALA A 132 6.97 -7.99 -5.46
C ALA A 132 6.60 -8.72 -4.15
N ILE A 133 6.47 -7.98 -3.04
CA ILE A 133 6.19 -8.55 -1.71
C ILE A 133 4.73 -9.01 -1.60
N ILE A 134 3.79 -8.20 -2.09
CA ILE A 134 2.34 -8.42 -1.97
C ILE A 134 1.81 -9.22 -3.18
N GLY A 135 2.46 -9.11 -4.33
CA GLY A 135 2.01 -9.70 -5.59
C GLY A 135 0.90 -8.89 -6.28
N MET A 136 0.70 -7.62 -5.92
CA MET A 136 -0.36 -6.78 -6.49
C MET A 136 0.13 -5.34 -6.70
N LYS A 137 -0.28 -4.75 -7.82
CA LYS A 137 -0.05 -3.32 -8.07
C LYS A 137 -0.90 -2.45 -7.16
N LYS A 138 -0.51 -1.17 -7.03
CA LYS A 138 -1.21 -0.18 -6.20
C LYS A 138 -2.70 -0.07 -6.55
N GLU A 139 -3.03 0.00 -7.83
CA GLU A 139 -4.40 0.20 -8.32
C GLU A 139 -5.30 -0.96 -7.88
N HIS A 140 -4.79 -2.19 -8.03
CA HIS A 140 -5.51 -3.40 -7.66
C HIS A 140 -5.60 -3.59 -6.16
N PHE A 141 -4.55 -3.24 -5.40
CA PHE A 141 -4.60 -3.24 -3.93
C PHE A 141 -5.71 -2.31 -3.40
N LYS A 142 -5.91 -1.15 -4.03
CA LYS A 142 -7.00 -0.23 -3.70
C LYS A 142 -8.38 -0.76 -4.09
N GLN A 143 -8.49 -1.55 -5.16
CA GLN A 143 -9.78 -2.10 -5.55
C GLN A 143 -10.20 -3.30 -4.69
N THR A 144 -9.25 -3.95 -4.02
CA THR A 144 -9.46 -5.28 -3.42
C THR A 144 -9.27 -5.32 -1.90
N VAL A 145 -8.31 -4.57 -1.36
CA VAL A 145 -7.98 -4.58 0.08
C VAL A 145 -8.53 -3.34 0.78
N ILE A 146 -8.41 -2.17 0.16
CA ILE A 146 -8.86 -0.89 0.73
C ILE A 146 -9.87 -0.27 -0.22
N ILE A 147 -11.14 -0.66 -0.14
CA ILE A 147 -12.19 -0.08 -0.99
C ILE A 147 -12.48 1.36 -0.53
N PRO A 148 -12.12 2.38 -1.31
CA PRO A 148 -12.39 3.77 -0.93
C PRO A 148 -13.91 4.02 -0.94
N GLN A 149 -14.37 4.87 -0.04
CA GLN A 149 -15.78 5.23 0.05
C GLN A 149 -16.29 5.77 -1.30
N GLY A 150 -17.36 5.18 -1.83
CA GLY A 150 -17.96 5.57 -3.12
C GLY A 150 -17.37 4.90 -4.37
N LYS A 151 -16.24 4.20 -4.26
CA LYS A 151 -15.56 3.54 -5.41
C LYS A 151 -15.91 2.07 -5.62
N PHE A 152 -16.82 1.51 -4.82
CA PHE A 152 -17.32 0.15 -5.03
C PHE A 152 -18.06 -0.01 -6.36
N ARG A 153 -18.75 1.06 -6.82
CA ARG A 153 -19.45 1.06 -8.10
C ARG A 153 -18.47 0.94 -9.28
N GLU A 154 -17.30 1.60 -9.21
CA GLU A 154 -16.26 1.48 -10.24
C GLU A 154 -15.84 0.02 -10.43
N PHE A 155 -15.72 -0.75 -9.35
CA PHE A 155 -15.42 -2.18 -9.42
C PHE A 155 -16.52 -3.00 -10.11
N ILE A 156 -17.80 -2.75 -9.78
CA ILE A 156 -18.95 -3.41 -10.42
C ILE A 156 -19.01 -3.08 -11.91
N ASP A 157 -18.70 -1.82 -12.27
CA ASP A 157 -18.83 -1.28 -13.62
C ASP A 157 -17.60 -1.56 -14.51
N LEU A 158 -16.56 -2.24 -14.01
CA LEU A 158 -15.38 -2.58 -14.80
C LEU A 158 -15.74 -3.38 -16.05
N THR A 159 -15.21 -2.97 -17.19
CA THR A 159 -15.37 -3.71 -18.45
C THR A 159 -14.64 -5.06 -18.41
N PRO A 160 -15.01 -6.02 -19.29
CA PRO A 160 -14.50 -7.40 -19.20
C PRO A 160 -12.97 -7.53 -19.20
N GLY A 161 -12.25 -6.70 -19.97
CA GLY A 161 -10.79 -6.74 -20.04
C GLY A 161 -10.09 -6.34 -18.74
N PRO A 162 -10.26 -5.09 -18.26
CA PRO A 162 -9.72 -4.65 -16.96
C PRO A 162 -10.13 -5.54 -15.78
N ARG A 163 -11.36 -6.06 -15.80
CA ARG A 163 -11.83 -7.03 -14.80
C ARG A 163 -11.03 -8.33 -14.84
N ALA A 164 -10.78 -8.88 -16.03
CA ALA A 164 -10.00 -10.11 -16.19
C ALA A 164 -8.56 -9.92 -15.70
N GLU A 165 -7.92 -8.79 -16.01
CA GLU A 165 -6.57 -8.48 -15.51
C GLU A 165 -6.52 -8.39 -13.98
N MET A 166 -7.47 -7.67 -13.36
CA MET A 166 -7.55 -7.64 -11.89
C MET A 166 -7.73 -9.04 -11.29
N MET A 167 -8.60 -9.88 -11.89
CA MET A 167 -8.84 -11.24 -11.41
C MET A 167 -7.59 -12.12 -11.56
N LYS A 168 -6.81 -11.94 -12.65
CA LYS A 168 -5.53 -12.63 -12.81
C LYS A 168 -4.58 -12.27 -11.66
N GLU A 169 -4.44 -10.99 -11.34
CA GLU A 169 -3.56 -10.55 -10.25
C GLU A 169 -4.06 -11.00 -8.87
N LEU A 170 -5.36 -10.86 -8.59
CA LEU A 170 -5.95 -11.25 -7.29
C LEU A 170 -5.80 -12.74 -6.99
N PHE A 171 -5.91 -13.59 -8.00
CA PHE A 171 -5.80 -15.03 -7.84
C PHE A 171 -4.43 -15.60 -8.22
N GLY A 172 -3.46 -14.76 -8.58
CA GLY A 172 -2.12 -15.19 -9.02
C GLY A 172 -2.17 -16.12 -10.24
N LEU A 173 -2.98 -15.76 -11.24
CA LEU A 173 -3.22 -16.55 -12.45
C LEU A 173 -2.28 -16.19 -13.60
N GLU A 174 -1.33 -15.27 -13.42
CA GLU A 174 -0.35 -14.87 -14.44
C GLU A 174 0.47 -16.06 -14.91
N ARG A 175 0.74 -17.02 -14.03
CA ARG A 175 1.40 -18.29 -14.37
C ARG A 175 0.63 -19.14 -15.38
N PHE A 176 -0.68 -18.94 -15.50
CA PHE A 176 -1.56 -19.63 -16.44
C PHE A 176 -1.84 -18.78 -17.68
N ASP A 177 -1.39 -17.53 -17.74
CA ASP A 177 -1.51 -16.70 -18.93
C ASP A 177 -0.44 -17.07 -19.96
N LEU A 178 -0.79 -18.06 -20.78
CA LEU A 178 0.08 -18.55 -21.84
C LEU A 178 -0.13 -17.81 -23.17
N SER A 179 -1.06 -16.85 -23.24
CA SER A 179 -1.53 -16.23 -24.49
C SER A 179 -0.40 -15.66 -25.34
N ALA A 180 0.59 -15.01 -24.72
CA ALA A 180 1.77 -14.48 -25.40
C ALA A 180 2.66 -15.59 -25.99
N LYS A 181 2.91 -16.66 -25.22
CA LYS A 181 3.73 -17.81 -25.64
C LYS A 181 3.08 -18.60 -26.77
N THR A 182 1.78 -18.88 -26.67
CA THR A 182 1.05 -19.56 -27.76
C THR A 182 0.94 -18.65 -28.99
N GLY A 183 0.76 -17.35 -28.81
CA GLY A 183 0.73 -16.38 -29.90
C GLY A 183 2.03 -16.32 -30.70
N SER A 184 3.20 -16.35 -30.04
CA SER A 184 4.50 -16.39 -30.73
C SER A 184 4.69 -17.68 -31.50
N LEU A 185 4.36 -18.83 -30.89
CA LEU A 185 4.47 -20.15 -31.53
C LEU A 185 3.54 -20.26 -32.75
N LEU A 186 2.31 -19.75 -32.65
CA LEU A 186 1.35 -19.75 -33.75
C LEU A 186 1.85 -18.93 -34.96
N LYS A 187 2.50 -17.78 -34.70
CA LYS A 187 3.12 -16.98 -35.78
C LYS A 187 4.24 -17.77 -36.46
N THR A 188 5.10 -18.44 -35.71
CA THR A 188 6.18 -19.27 -36.27
C THR A 188 5.64 -20.38 -37.18
N VAL A 189 4.57 -21.06 -36.76
CA VAL A 189 3.95 -22.12 -37.57
C VAL A 189 3.28 -21.59 -38.84
N LYS A 190 2.74 -20.37 -38.83
CA LYS A 190 2.09 -19.78 -40.01
C LYS A 190 3.06 -19.18 -41.04
N THR A 191 4.32 -18.99 -40.68
CA THR A 191 5.33 -18.36 -41.56
C THR A 191 6.24 -19.40 -42.23
N ASN A 192 6.12 -20.67 -41.85
CA ASN A 192 6.68 -21.85 -42.54
C ASN A 192 5.57 -22.54 -43.34
#